data_AF-A0A942XPF8-F1
#
_entry.id   AF-A0A942XPF8-F1
#
_cell.length_a   1.000
_cell.length_b   1.000
_cell.length_c   1.000
_cell.angle_alpha   90.00
_cell.angle_beta   90.00
_cell.angle_gamma   90.00
#
_symmetry.space_group_name_H-M   'P 1'
#
loop_
_entity.id
_entity.type
_entity.pdbx_description
1 polymer ?
#
loop_
_entity_poly.entity_id
_entity_poly.type
_entity_poly.pdbx_seq_one_letter_code
_entity_poly.pdbx_strand_id
1 'polypeptide(L)'
;MVDLRSGKKSDDGYRAIHLYYQRDNKAYPIEIQLWCGKDYYFNMWSHRHVYKYKKPEVGKKLYEMFEAGSIQKEEEFLLQLQILEENNG
;
A
#
# COMPACT_ATOMS: atom_id res chain seq x y z
N MET A 1 -12.16 13.20 15.69
CA MET A 1 -11.98 11.75 15.50
C MET A 1 -12.35 11.45 14.05
N VAL A 2 -11.44 10.88 13.27
CA VAL A 2 -11.73 10.52 11.87
C VAL A 2 -12.47 9.17 11.88
N ASP A 3 -13.65 9.12 11.28
CA ASP A 3 -14.39 7.87 11.13
C ASP A 3 -13.81 7.08 9.95
N LEU A 4 -13.10 6.00 10.26
CA LEU A 4 -12.41 5.12 9.30
C LEU A 4 -13.16 3.80 9.06
N ARG A 5 -14.42 3.68 9.52
CA ARG A 5 -15.20 2.43 9.39
C ARG A 5 -15.45 2.04 7.93
N SER A 6 -15.44 3.00 7.01
CA SER A 6 -15.56 2.80 5.56
C SER A 6 -14.22 2.49 4.88
N GLY A 7 -13.13 2.31 5.65
CA GLY A 7 -11.80 2.06 5.13
C GLY A 7 -11.15 3.30 4.53
N LYS A 8 -10.14 3.08 3.69
CA LYS A 8 -9.40 4.15 3.01
C LYS A 8 -10.24 4.75 1.89
N LYS A 9 -10.29 6.08 1.79
CA LYS A 9 -11.07 6.81 0.76
C LYS A 9 -10.70 6.43 -0.68
N SER A 10 -9.44 6.05 -0.90
CA SER A 10 -8.92 5.61 -2.19
C SER A 10 -8.09 4.35 -1.97
N ASP A 11 -8.48 3.26 -2.62
CA ASP A 11 -7.78 1.99 -2.55
C ASP A 11 -6.55 2.05 -3.45
N ASP A 12 -5.36 2.01 -2.85
CA ASP A 12 -4.06 1.95 -3.53
C ASP A 12 -3.41 0.57 -3.41
N GLY A 13 -4.19 -0.45 -3.02
CA GLY A 13 -3.71 -1.81 -2.85
C GLY A 13 -2.93 -2.05 -1.55
N TYR A 14 -2.61 -1.02 -0.78
CA TYR A 14 -1.91 -1.18 0.50
C TYR A 14 -2.84 -1.79 1.56
N ARG A 15 -2.34 -2.79 2.31
CA ARG A 15 -3.11 -3.52 3.33
C ARG A 15 -2.41 -3.50 4.68
N ALA A 16 -3.01 -2.80 5.65
CA ALA A 16 -2.54 -2.79 7.03
C ALA A 16 -3.64 -2.34 7.99
N ILE A 17 -3.46 -2.65 9.27
CA ILE A 17 -4.17 -1.97 10.37
C ILE A 17 -3.24 -0.92 10.95
N HIS A 18 -3.69 0.32 11.02
CA HIS A 18 -2.95 1.44 11.61
C HIS A 18 -3.54 1.77 12.99
N LEU A 19 -2.73 1.68 14.02
CA LEU A 19 -3.09 2.04 15.39
C LEU A 19 -2.37 3.33 15.77
N TYR A 20 -3.15 4.34 16.13
CA TYR A 20 -2.63 5.62 16.62
C TYR A 20 -2.81 5.69 18.13
N TYR A 21 -1.71 5.94 18.85
CA TYR A 21 -1.72 6.12 20.29
C TYR A 21 -0.98 7.39 20.68
N GLN A 22 -1.62 8.21 21.51
CA GLN A 22 -0.98 9.33 22.19
C GLN A 22 -1.56 9.41 23.60
N ARG A 23 -0.70 9.26 24.61
CA ARG A 23 -1.13 9.26 26.02
C ARG A 23 -1.73 10.61 26.44
N ASP A 24 -1.03 11.68 26.09
CA ASP A 24 -1.38 13.07 26.41
C ASP A 24 -0.67 14.03 25.43
N ASN A 25 -1.03 15.32 25.45
CA ASN A 25 -0.48 16.35 24.54
C ASN A 25 1.01 16.66 24.78
N LYS A 26 1.64 16.12 25.83
CA LYS A 26 3.08 16.26 26.12
C LYS A 26 3.88 15.04 25.67
N ALA A 27 3.21 13.95 25.26
CA ALA A 27 3.84 12.76 24.72
C ALA A 27 3.83 12.78 23.19
N TYR A 28 4.88 12.24 22.57
CA TYR A 28 4.90 12.05 21.12
C TYR A 28 3.84 11.02 20.70
N PRO A 29 3.10 11.30 19.61
CA PRO A 29 2.18 10.32 19.05
C PRO A 29 2.98 9.13 18.47
N ILE A 30 2.43 7.94 18.63
CA ILE A 30 2.98 6.69 18.09
C ILE A 30 1.98 6.14 17.08
N GLU A 31 2.48 5.77 15.90
CA GLU A 31 1.75 4.98 14.93
C GLU A 31 2.33 3.56 14.90
N ILE A 32 1.47 2.55 15.04
CA ILE A 32 1.83 1.14 14.91
C ILE A 32 1.10 0.59 13.71
N GLN A 33 1.86 0.05 12.74
CA GLN A 33 1.29 -0.60 11.56
C GLN A 33 1.42 -2.12 11.71
N LEU A 34 0.28 -2.81 11.60
CA LEU A 34 0.21 -4.26 11.65
C LEU A 34 -0.07 -4.78 10.24
N TRP A 35 0.84 -5.60 9.72
CA TRP A 35 0.76 -6.20 8.38
C TRP A 35 0.53 -7.70 8.50
N CYS A 36 -0.25 -8.27 7.56
CA CYS A 36 -0.26 -9.71 7.39
C CYS A 36 1.02 -10.14 6.66
N GLY A 37 1.57 -11.31 6.98
CA GLY A 37 2.82 -11.79 6.38
C GLY A 37 2.78 -11.87 4.85
N LYS A 38 1.60 -12.20 4.28
CA LYS A 38 1.40 -12.23 2.83
C LYS A 38 1.53 -10.85 2.17
N ASP A 39 1.14 -9.79 2.86
CA ASP A 39 1.12 -8.43 2.32
C ASP A 39 2.45 -7.69 2.56
N TYR A 40 3.35 -8.25 3.37
CA TYR A 40 4.62 -7.61 3.75
C TYR A 40 5.43 -7.19 2.53
N TYR A 41 5.66 -8.12 1.60
CA TYR A 41 6.48 -7.86 0.42
C TYR A 41 5.83 -6.81 -0.50
N PHE A 42 4.54 -6.97 -0.77
CA PHE A 42 3.80 -6.01 -1.59
C PHE A 42 3.82 -4.60 -0.97
N ASN A 43 3.52 -4.48 0.32
CA ASN A 43 3.53 -3.19 1.01
C ASN A 43 4.90 -2.51 0.94
N MET A 44 5.98 -3.26 1.09
CA MET A 44 7.35 -2.75 0.97
C MET A 44 7.65 -2.22 -0.44
N TRP A 45 7.31 -2.98 -1.48
CA TRP A 45 7.52 -2.56 -2.87
C TRP A 45 6.64 -1.38 -3.26
N SER A 46 5.37 -1.42 -2.89
CA SER A 46 4.42 -0.32 -3.11
C SER A 46 4.88 0.95 -2.39
N HIS A 47 5.37 0.86 -1.15
CA HIS A 47 5.92 2.00 -0.44
C HIS A 47 7.14 2.61 -1.13
N ARG A 48 8.01 1.77 -1.71
CA ARG A 48 9.24 2.23 -2.37
C ARG A 48 8.96 2.87 -3.73
N HIS A 49 8.08 2.29 -4.53
CA HIS A 49 7.98 2.60 -5.97
C HIS A 49 6.69 3.32 -6.37
N VAL A 50 5.60 3.13 -5.61
CA VAL A 50 4.26 3.62 -5.97
C VAL A 50 3.84 4.78 -5.08
N TYR A 51 4.04 4.65 -3.77
CA TYR A 51 3.60 5.61 -2.77
C TYR A 51 4.17 7.01 -3.04
N LYS A 52 3.29 8.03 -3.07
CA LYS A 52 3.55 9.45 -3.42
C LYS A 52 3.91 9.75 -4.88
N TYR A 53 4.31 8.76 -5.68
CA TYR A 53 4.76 9.00 -7.06
C TYR A 53 3.70 8.66 -8.10
N LYS A 54 2.80 7.73 -7.79
CA LYS A 54 1.83 7.18 -8.75
C LYS A 54 0.41 7.36 -8.25
N LYS A 55 -0.55 7.23 -9.17
CA LYS A 55 -1.97 7.30 -8.83
C LYS A 55 -2.41 6.04 -8.07
N PRO A 56 -3.33 6.13 -7.10
CA PRO A 56 -3.82 4.98 -6.34
C PRO A 56 -4.28 3.79 -7.19
N GLU A 57 -4.87 4.06 -8.36
CA GLU A 57 -5.38 3.01 -9.26
C GLU A 57 -4.28 2.08 -9.77
N VAL A 58 -3.04 2.58 -9.89
CA VAL A 58 -1.87 1.75 -10.27
C VAL A 58 -1.54 0.77 -9.16
N GLY A 59 -1.48 1.26 -7.91
CA GLY A 59 -1.24 0.41 -6.74
C GLY A 59 -2.32 -0.66 -6.56
N LYS A 60 -3.58 -0.30 -6.78
CA LYS A 60 -4.69 -1.26 -6.75
C LYS A 60 -4.54 -2.37 -7.79
N LYS A 61 -4.26 -2.03 -9.05
CA LYS A 61 -4.05 -3.03 -10.12
C LYS A 61 -2.87 -3.96 -9.83
N LEU A 62 -1.76 -3.40 -9.33
CA LEU A 62 -0.61 -4.20 -8.93
C LEU A 62 -0.96 -5.16 -7.79
N TYR A 63 -1.78 -4.74 -6.83
CA TYR A 63 -2.24 -5.62 -5.76
C TYR A 63 -3.16 -6.73 -6.27
N GLU A 64 -4.06 -6.44 -7.23
CA GLU A 64 -4.89 -7.46 -7.88
C GLU A 64 -4.03 -8.51 -8.60
N MET A 65 -2.96 -8.09 -9.29
CA MET A 65 -1.99 -9.00 -9.92
C MET A 65 -1.18 -9.81 -8.90
N PHE A 66 -0.83 -9.20 -7.76
CA PHE A 66 -0.14 -9.85 -6.64
C PHE A 66 -1.02 -10.94 -5.99
N GLU A 67 -2.28 -10.64 -5.67
CA GLU A 67 -3.22 -11.62 -5.12
C GLU A 67 -3.57 -12.72 -6.13
N ALA A 68 -3.55 -12.43 -7.44
CA ALA A 68 -3.70 -13.43 -8.49
C ALA A 68 -2.47 -14.33 -8.69
N GLY A 69 -1.35 -14.05 -8.01
CA GLY A 69 -0.11 -14.81 -8.10
C GLY A 69 0.76 -14.50 -9.31
N SER A 70 0.41 -13.48 -10.10
CA SER A 70 1.20 -13.00 -11.25
C SER A 70 2.42 -12.17 -10.84
N ILE A 71 2.43 -11.66 -9.61
CA ILE A 71 3.57 -10.97 -9.00
C ILE A 71 3.92 -11.71 -7.71
N GLN A 72 5.11 -12.28 -7.66
CA GLN A 72 5.64 -12.99 -6.50
C GLN A 72 6.99 -12.42 -6.06
N LYS A 73 7.65 -11.63 -6.92
CA LYS A 73 8.95 -11.01 -6.66
C LYS A 73 8.99 -9.53 -7.05
N GLU A 74 9.97 -8.80 -6.55
CA GLU A 74 10.12 -7.37 -6.80
C GLU A 74 10.36 -7.07 -8.29
N GLU A 75 11.07 -7.94 -9.01
CA GLU A 75 11.35 -7.75 -10.44
C GLU A 75 10.07 -7.81 -11.28
N GLU A 76 9.17 -8.74 -10.96
CA GLU A 76 7.85 -8.87 -11.61
C GLU A 76 6.97 -7.67 -11.28
N PHE A 77 7.02 -7.19 -10.04
CA PHE A 77 6.31 -5.97 -9.62
C PHE A 77 6.75 -4.76 -10.46
N LEU A 78 8.07 -4.57 -10.63
CA LEU A 78 8.63 -3.47 -11.40
C LEU A 78 8.28 -3.58 -12.90
N LEU A 79 8.32 -4.79 -13.46
CA LEU A 79 7.92 -5.02 -14.84
C LEU A 79 6.44 -4.65 -15.07
N GLN A 80 5.54 -5.11 -14.20
CA GLN A 80 4.12 -4.77 -14.31
C GLN A 80 3.87 -3.29 -14.09
N LEU A 81 4.60 -2.64 -13.18
CA LEU A 81 4.53 -1.19 -12.98
C LEU A 81 4.93 -0.44 -14.26
N GLN A 82 6.02 -0.82 -14.92
CA GLN A 82 6.44 -0.21 -16.17
C GLN A 82 5.40 -0.40 -17.29
N ILE A 83 4.87 -1.61 -17.46
CA ILE A 83 3.83 -1.91 -18.45
C ILE A 83 2.57 -1.05 -18.19
N LEU A 84 2.18 -0.88 -16.93
CA LEU A 84 1.04 -0.03 -16.57
C LEU A 84 1.31 1.45 -16.82
N GLU A 85 2.57 1.89 -16.77
CA GLU A 85 2.95 3.27 -17.09
C GLU A 85 2.93 3.52 -18.60
N GLU A 86 3.47 2.60 -19.40
CA GLU A 86 3.48 2.67 -20.87
C GLU A 86 2.07 2.64 -21.46
N ASN A 87 1.15 1.85 -20.89
CA ASN A 87 -0.24 1.76 -21.36
C ASN A 87 -1.14 2.94 -20.93
N ASN A 88 -0.68 3.78 -20.00
CA ASN A 88 -1.40 4.98 -19.55
C ASN A 88 -0.76 6.28 -20.07
N GLY A 89 0.28 6.18 -20.88
CA GLY A 89 0.99 7.29 -21.54
C GLY A 89 0.39 7.70 -22.88
#